data_AF-K9VYY0-F1
#
_entry.id   AF-K9VYY0-F1
#
_cell.length_a   1.000
_cell.length_b   1.000
_cell.length_c   1.000
_cell.angle_alpha   90.00
_cell.angle_beta   90.00
_cell.angle_gamma   90.00
#
_symmetry.space_group_name_H-M   'P 1'
#
loop_
_entity.id
_entity.type
_entity.pdbx_description
1 polymer ?
#
loop_
_entity_poly.entity_id
_entity_poly.type
_entity_poly.pdbx_seq_one_letter_code
_entity_poly.pdbx_strand_id
1 'polypeptide(L)'
;MCLLIYLKKQVRSNVETFHRTSLHLYIIVLSLSLTACINTQLFNPPQILTGGINSRMPDEYPAYSSDGRYLAFASDRNNNRDIFLYDLQEKRLVDLPNLNRRDSSQDQPALSADGRFIAYVSTERGKTDILVYDRQTQSPQLLTANGRSSVRHPTITGDGRYVAFETSELGQWHIAVVDRGNVAGE
;
A
#
# COMPACT_ATOMS: atom_id res chain seq x y z
N MET A 1 -15.82 -76.55 -31.33
CA MET A 1 -16.63 -75.82 -30.31
C MET A 1 -15.79 -75.27 -29.14
N CYS A 2 -14.73 -75.94 -28.67
CA CYS A 2 -13.87 -75.44 -27.57
C CYS A 2 -13.08 -74.15 -27.85
N LEU A 3 -12.52 -73.98 -29.06
CA LEU A 3 -11.64 -72.84 -29.37
C LEU A 3 -12.39 -71.48 -29.35
N LEU A 4 -13.66 -71.47 -29.78
CA LEU A 4 -14.50 -70.26 -29.82
C LEU A 4 -14.89 -69.75 -28.42
N ILE A 5 -15.06 -70.66 -27.45
CA ILE A 5 -15.42 -70.33 -26.06
C ILE A 5 -14.20 -69.77 -25.32
N TYR A 6 -13.02 -70.34 -25.55
CA TYR A 6 -11.75 -69.86 -24.98
C TYR A 6 -11.42 -68.44 -25.46
N LEU A 7 -11.54 -68.19 -26.78
CA LEU A 7 -11.32 -66.86 -27.36
C LEU A 7 -12.33 -65.82 -26.83
N LYS A 8 -13.62 -66.15 -26.69
CA LYS A 8 -14.61 -65.24 -26.09
C LYS A 8 -14.30 -64.91 -24.62
N LYS A 9 -13.82 -65.87 -23.83
CA LYS A 9 -13.47 -65.66 -22.42
C LYS A 9 -12.20 -64.80 -22.27
N GLN A 10 -11.23 -64.99 -23.17
CA GLN A 10 -9.99 -64.22 -23.19
C GLN A 10 -10.21 -62.77 -23.66
N VAL A 11 -11.08 -62.56 -24.66
CA VAL A 11 -11.51 -61.20 -25.06
C VAL A 11 -12.27 -60.53 -23.92
N ARG A 12 -13.20 -61.21 -23.24
CA ARG A 12 -13.95 -60.65 -22.11
C ARG A 12 -13.06 -60.30 -20.92
N SER A 13 -12.10 -61.16 -20.58
CA SER A 13 -11.08 -60.90 -19.54
C SER A 13 -10.19 -59.71 -19.89
N ASN A 14 -9.75 -59.60 -21.15
CA ASN A 14 -8.91 -58.49 -21.60
C ASN A 14 -9.68 -57.16 -21.59
N VAL A 15 -10.98 -57.16 -21.92
CA VAL A 15 -11.85 -55.97 -21.86
C VAL A 15 -12.09 -55.52 -20.40
N GLU A 16 -12.33 -56.46 -19.47
CA GLU A 16 -12.48 -56.13 -18.04
C GLU A 16 -11.17 -55.60 -17.42
N THR A 17 -10.03 -56.16 -17.84
CA THR A 17 -8.70 -55.70 -17.40
C THR A 17 -8.38 -54.31 -17.96
N PHE A 18 -8.73 -54.05 -19.23
CA PHE A 18 -8.57 -52.74 -19.88
C PHE A 18 -9.47 -51.66 -19.26
N HIS A 19 -10.72 -51.99 -18.91
CA HIS A 19 -11.59 -51.06 -18.18
C HIS A 19 -11.09 -50.77 -16.77
N ARG A 20 -10.54 -51.76 -16.05
CA ARG A 20 -9.94 -51.55 -14.72
C ARG A 20 -8.69 -50.68 -14.77
N THR A 21 -7.79 -50.87 -15.74
CA THR A 21 -6.60 -50.03 -15.88
C THR A 21 -6.94 -48.61 -16.31
N SER A 22 -7.94 -48.44 -17.20
CA SER A 22 -8.42 -47.13 -17.62
C SER A 22 -9.10 -46.36 -16.49
N LEU A 23 -9.85 -47.02 -15.61
CA LEU A 23 -10.49 -46.40 -14.44
C LEU A 23 -9.44 -46.00 -13.39
N HIS A 24 -8.43 -46.82 -13.14
CA HIS A 24 -7.31 -46.47 -12.26
C HIS A 24 -6.50 -45.29 -12.80
N LEU A 25 -6.23 -45.25 -14.10
CA LEU A 25 -5.53 -44.12 -14.72
C LEU A 25 -6.36 -42.84 -14.61
N TYR A 26 -7.69 -42.91 -14.77
CA TYR A 26 -8.59 -41.77 -14.56
C TYR A 26 -8.59 -41.29 -13.11
N ILE A 27 -8.63 -42.20 -12.13
CA ILE A 27 -8.58 -41.87 -10.70
C ILE A 27 -7.23 -41.24 -10.32
N ILE A 28 -6.12 -41.74 -10.88
CA ILE A 28 -4.77 -41.18 -10.66
C ILE A 28 -4.64 -39.80 -11.30
N VAL A 29 -5.14 -39.59 -12.52
CA VAL A 29 -5.13 -38.26 -13.17
C VAL A 29 -6.04 -37.28 -12.41
N LEU A 30 -7.21 -37.74 -11.93
CA LEU A 30 -8.13 -36.93 -11.13
C LEU A 30 -7.51 -36.56 -9.77
N SER A 31 -6.82 -37.48 -9.10
CA SER A 31 -6.14 -37.22 -7.82
C SER A 31 -4.89 -36.33 -7.98
N LEU A 32 -4.15 -36.47 -9.08
CA LEU A 32 -3.04 -35.57 -9.45
C LEU A 32 -3.54 -34.18 -9.85
N SER A 33 -4.74 -34.06 -10.44
CA SER A 33 -5.36 -32.77 -10.77
C SER A 33 -5.96 -32.05 -9.55
N LEU A 34 -6.35 -32.81 -8.52
CA LEU A 34 -6.83 -32.28 -7.23
C LEU A 34 -5.70 -31.85 -6.28
N THR A 35 -4.45 -32.19 -6.59
CA THR A 35 -3.25 -31.73 -5.85
C THR A 35 -2.61 -30.48 -6.45
N ALA A 36 -3.23 -29.87 -7.47
CA ALA A 36 -2.79 -28.59 -8.02
C ALA A 36 -3.04 -27.45 -7.01
N CYS A 37 -1.97 -27.09 -6.30
CA CYS A 37 -1.74 -25.79 -5.68
C CYS A 37 -2.71 -25.34 -4.58
N ILE A 38 -2.74 -26.07 -3.48
CA ILE A 38 -3.01 -25.44 -2.18
C ILE A 38 -1.72 -24.71 -1.77
N ASN A 39 -1.45 -23.56 -2.39
CA ASN A 39 -0.44 -22.63 -1.91
C ASN A 39 -1.08 -21.83 -0.77
N THR A 40 -1.26 -22.48 0.39
CA THR A 40 -1.78 -21.84 1.60
C THR A 40 -0.72 -20.93 2.20
N GLN A 41 -0.44 -19.81 1.54
CA GLN A 41 -0.03 -18.60 2.24
C GLN A 41 -1.28 -17.78 2.59
N LEU A 42 -2.22 -18.41 3.29
CA LEU A 42 -3.36 -17.71 3.91
C LEU A 42 -2.96 -17.04 5.23
N PHE A 43 -1.71 -17.23 5.67
CA PHE A 43 -1.14 -16.56 6.83
C PHE A 43 0.18 -15.88 6.43
N ASN A 44 0.08 -14.59 6.11
CA ASN A 44 1.24 -13.71 6.08
C ASN A 44 1.23 -12.95 7.41
N PRO A 45 1.96 -13.43 8.44
CA PRO A 45 2.00 -12.73 9.72
C PRO A 45 2.53 -11.31 9.50
N PRO A 46 2.00 -10.29 10.21
CA PRO A 46 2.55 -8.95 10.15
C PRO A 46 4.04 -8.99 10.43
N GLN A 47 4.83 -8.37 9.55
CA GLN A 47 6.27 -8.28 9.71
C GLN A 47 6.63 -6.89 10.23
N ILE A 48 7.41 -6.83 11.30
CA ILE A 48 8.10 -5.62 11.69
C ILE A 48 9.30 -5.48 10.77
N LEU A 49 9.22 -4.52 9.83
CA LEU A 49 10.26 -4.31 8.85
C LEU A 49 11.59 -3.90 9.53
N THR A 50 12.68 -4.53 9.11
CA THR A 50 14.04 -4.15 9.49
C THR A 50 14.64 -3.21 8.43
N GLY A 51 15.84 -2.66 8.67
CA GLY A 51 16.48 -1.76 7.69
C GLY A 51 16.18 -0.27 7.88
N GLY A 52 16.13 0.18 9.14
CA GLY A 52 16.12 1.61 9.48
C GLY A 52 14.77 2.32 9.36
N ILE A 53 13.71 1.62 8.95
CA ILE A 53 12.37 2.20 8.91
C ILE A 53 11.81 2.46 10.32
N ASN A 54 11.98 1.52 11.25
CA ASN A 54 11.50 1.63 12.63
C ASN A 54 12.54 2.28 13.55
N SER A 55 12.06 3.00 14.56
CA SER A 55 12.88 3.65 15.59
C SER A 55 12.46 3.23 17.01
N ARG A 56 13.13 3.78 18.04
CA ARG A 56 12.71 3.62 19.45
C ARG A 56 11.63 4.64 19.85
N MET A 57 11.38 5.62 19.00
CA MET A 57 10.36 6.65 19.19
C MET A 57 9.06 6.22 18.51
N PRO A 58 7.92 6.86 18.81
CA PRO A 58 6.67 6.61 18.10
C PRO A 58 6.85 6.82 16.59
N ASP A 59 6.40 5.84 15.80
CA ASP A 59 6.33 5.88 14.35
C ASP A 59 4.84 5.70 13.98
N GLU A 60 4.21 6.75 13.48
CA GLU A 60 2.75 6.87 13.38
C GLU A 60 2.30 7.39 12.01
N TYR A 61 0.99 7.29 11.74
CA TYR A 61 0.36 7.76 10.50
C TYR A 61 1.01 7.23 9.22
N PRO A 62 1.14 5.90 9.03
CA PRO A 62 1.69 5.33 7.81
C PRO A 62 0.77 5.62 6.61
N ALA A 63 1.35 6.06 5.49
CA ALA A 63 0.65 6.32 4.24
C ALA A 63 1.43 5.79 3.03
N TYR A 64 0.81 4.91 2.24
CA TYR A 64 1.40 4.39 1.01
C TYR A 64 1.13 5.30 -0.18
N SER A 65 2.12 5.38 -1.07
CA SER A 65 1.90 5.73 -2.48
C SER A 65 1.11 4.63 -3.17
N SER A 66 0.29 4.97 -4.17
CA SER A 66 -0.57 4.00 -4.84
C SER A 66 0.20 2.98 -5.69
N ASP A 67 1.39 3.34 -6.17
CA ASP A 67 2.30 2.42 -6.85
C ASP A 67 3.01 1.45 -5.89
N GLY A 68 2.86 1.64 -4.57
CA GLY A 68 3.44 0.80 -3.53
C GLY A 68 4.95 0.95 -3.36
N ARG A 69 5.60 1.94 -4.01
CA ARG A 69 7.04 2.15 -3.91
C ARG A 69 7.43 2.86 -2.62
N TYR A 70 6.63 3.82 -2.20
CA TYR A 70 6.92 4.69 -1.06
C TYR A 70 5.92 4.53 0.08
N LEU A 71 6.45 4.64 1.30
CA LEU A 71 5.70 4.72 2.55
C LEU A 71 6.14 5.97 3.31
N ALA A 72 5.22 6.90 3.54
CA ALA A 72 5.43 8.04 4.42
C ALA A 72 4.91 7.73 5.83
N PHE A 73 5.51 8.34 6.84
CA PHE A 73 5.06 8.25 8.23
C PHE A 73 5.64 9.42 9.03
N ALA A 74 5.07 9.70 10.20
CA ALA A 74 5.58 10.68 11.14
C ALA A 74 6.33 10.00 12.29
N SER A 75 7.40 10.62 12.78
CA SER A 75 8.22 10.06 13.85
C SER A 75 8.95 11.13 14.67
N ASP A 76 9.18 10.83 15.95
CA ASP A 76 9.94 11.71 16.85
C ASP A 76 11.43 11.36 16.91
N ARG A 77 11.92 10.50 16.00
CA ARG A 77 13.29 9.94 16.02
C ARG A 77 14.42 10.98 15.99
N ASN A 78 14.15 12.20 15.53
CA ASN A 78 15.09 13.31 15.50
C ASN A 78 14.90 14.30 16.67
N ASN A 79 14.18 13.90 17.72
CA ASN A 79 13.77 14.78 18.82
C ASN A 79 12.92 15.98 18.34
N ASN A 80 12.22 15.78 17.23
CA ASN A 80 11.18 16.64 16.68
C ASN A 80 10.17 15.75 15.94
N ARG A 81 8.90 16.19 15.88
CA ARG A 81 7.87 15.51 15.11
C ARG A 81 8.10 15.80 13.62
N ASP A 82 8.71 14.83 12.93
CA ASP A 82 9.15 14.95 11.55
C ASP A 82 8.44 13.93 10.66
N ILE A 83 8.30 14.25 9.37
CA ILE A 83 7.85 13.32 8.34
C ILE A 83 9.05 12.64 7.69
N PHE A 84 8.92 11.33 7.51
CA PHE A 84 9.88 10.49 6.83
C PHE A 84 9.24 9.81 5.63
N LEU A 85 10.04 9.59 4.59
CA LEU A 85 9.66 8.83 3.42
C LEU A 85 10.61 7.64 3.29
N TYR A 86 10.06 6.43 3.22
CA TYR A 86 10.82 5.22 3.01
C TYR A 86 10.56 4.69 1.59
N ASP A 87 11.63 4.45 0.85
CA ASP A 87 11.57 3.73 -0.42
C ASP A 87 11.63 2.22 -0.12
N LEU A 88 10.52 1.53 -0.36
CA LEU A 88 10.34 0.09 -0.08
C LEU A 88 11.15 -0.78 -1.03
N GLN A 89 11.45 -0.28 -2.23
CA GLN A 89 12.26 -0.98 -3.21
C GLN A 89 13.75 -0.87 -2.86
N GLU A 90 14.22 0.35 -2.57
CA GLU A 90 15.62 0.62 -2.21
C GLU A 90 15.94 0.34 -0.74
N LYS A 91 14.91 0.05 0.07
CA LYS A 91 14.99 -0.25 1.51
C LYS A 91 15.74 0.82 2.31
N ARG A 92 15.46 2.10 2.03
CA ARG A 92 16.12 3.23 2.68
C ARG A 92 15.19 4.43 2.85
N LEU A 93 15.50 5.26 3.82
CA LEU A 93 14.89 6.58 3.95
C LEU A 93 15.34 7.48 2.79
N VAL A 94 14.42 8.34 2.37
CA VAL A 94 14.61 9.36 1.33
C VAL A 94 14.67 10.72 2.02
N ASP A 95 15.67 11.52 1.65
CA ASP A 95 15.81 12.87 2.16
C ASP A 95 14.68 13.78 1.62
N LEU A 96 14.10 14.59 2.51
CA LEU A 96 13.03 15.54 2.22
C LEU A 96 13.48 16.96 2.60
N PRO A 97 14.41 17.55 1.84
CA PRO A 97 14.93 18.88 2.14
C PRO A 97 13.80 19.90 2.19
N ASN A 98 13.86 20.82 3.15
CA ASN A 98 12.87 21.88 3.40
C ASN A 98 11.49 21.42 3.91
N LEU A 99 11.22 20.11 4.02
CA LEU A 99 9.93 19.64 4.56
C LEU A 99 9.89 19.75 6.09
N ASN A 100 10.88 19.16 6.77
CA ASN A 100 10.95 19.17 8.22
C ASN A 100 11.57 20.48 8.73
N ARG A 101 10.90 21.14 9.68
CA ARG A 101 11.37 22.38 10.30
C ARG A 101 11.66 22.17 11.77
N ARG A 102 12.79 22.71 12.24
CA ARG A 102 13.31 22.49 13.59
C ARG A 102 12.36 22.92 14.72
N ASP A 103 11.62 24.02 14.52
CA ASP A 103 10.83 24.64 15.59
C ASP A 103 9.32 24.42 15.39
N SER A 104 8.93 23.36 14.68
CA SER A 104 7.52 23.00 14.49
C SER A 104 7.36 21.52 14.14
N SER A 105 6.14 21.03 14.28
CA SER A 105 5.76 19.64 14.03
C SER A 105 5.23 19.45 12.63
N GLN A 106 5.70 18.40 11.95
CA GLN A 106 5.18 17.93 10.67
C GLN A 106 4.57 16.55 10.88
N ASP A 107 3.29 16.37 10.60
CA ASP A 107 2.54 15.17 10.99
C ASP A 107 1.49 14.77 9.94
N GLN A 108 0.93 13.57 10.10
CA GLN A 108 -0.20 13.06 9.31
C GLN A 108 0.02 13.14 7.79
N PRO A 109 1.08 12.49 7.25
CA PRO A 109 1.39 12.55 5.83
C PRO A 109 0.40 11.76 4.97
N ALA A 110 0.22 12.19 3.72
CA ALA A 110 -0.47 11.46 2.66
C ALA A 110 0.27 11.63 1.32
N LEU A 111 0.30 10.58 0.49
CA LEU A 111 1.09 10.52 -0.73
C LEU A 111 0.24 10.55 -2.00
N SER A 112 0.74 11.20 -3.06
CA SER A 112 0.25 11.00 -4.43
C SER A 112 0.57 9.60 -4.95
N ALA A 113 0.04 9.22 -6.13
CA ALA A 113 0.13 7.85 -6.63
C ALA A 113 1.58 7.39 -6.85
N ASP A 114 2.44 8.29 -7.32
CA ASP A 114 3.88 8.12 -7.54
C ASP A 114 4.73 8.57 -6.33
N GLY A 115 4.08 9.04 -5.26
CA GLY A 115 4.71 9.62 -4.09
C GLY A 115 5.49 10.91 -4.37
N ARG A 116 5.31 11.60 -5.50
CA ARG A 116 5.93 12.93 -5.76
C ARG A 116 5.48 13.98 -4.77
N PHE A 117 4.17 14.04 -4.50
CA PHE A 117 3.58 14.98 -3.58
C PHE A 117 3.32 14.34 -2.22
N ILE A 118 3.61 15.10 -1.17
CA ILE A 118 3.33 14.72 0.22
C ILE A 118 2.43 15.82 0.82
N ALA A 119 1.16 15.52 1.04
CA ALA A 119 0.28 16.40 1.82
C ALA A 119 0.50 16.11 3.31
N TYR A 120 0.52 17.15 4.14
CA TYR A 120 0.80 16.99 5.58
C TYR A 120 0.28 18.14 6.42
N VAL A 121 0.17 17.90 7.73
CA VAL A 121 -0.10 18.93 8.73
C VAL A 121 1.21 19.54 9.20
N SER A 122 1.29 20.86 9.21
CA SER A 122 2.40 21.61 9.78
C SER A 122 1.92 22.53 10.92
N THR A 123 2.78 22.76 11.91
CA THR A 123 2.58 23.79 12.93
C THR A 123 3.50 25.00 12.82
N GLU A 124 4.20 25.17 11.68
CA GLU A 124 5.17 26.26 11.42
C GLU A 124 4.63 27.67 11.73
N ARG A 125 3.32 27.89 11.57
CA ARG A 125 2.66 29.18 11.78
C ARG A 125 1.95 29.31 13.13
N GLY A 126 2.25 28.43 14.09
CA GLY A 126 1.65 28.43 15.44
C GLY A 126 0.22 27.89 15.51
N LYS A 127 -0.27 27.31 14.41
CA LYS A 127 -1.56 26.60 14.30
C LYS A 127 -1.37 25.42 13.35
N THR A 128 -2.31 24.48 13.31
CA THR A 128 -2.27 23.45 12.28
C THR A 128 -2.63 24.04 10.92
N ASP A 129 -1.83 23.71 9.92
CA ASP A 129 -2.00 24.11 8.52
C ASP A 129 -1.78 22.89 7.61
N ILE A 130 -2.49 22.83 6.49
CA ILE A 130 -2.26 21.81 5.45
C ILE A 130 -1.26 22.35 4.44
N LEU A 131 -0.16 21.63 4.27
CA LEU A 131 0.86 21.90 3.26
C LEU A 131 0.94 20.72 2.29
N VAL A 132 1.43 21.00 1.08
CA VAL A 132 1.84 19.97 0.12
C VAL A 132 3.28 20.20 -0.27
N TYR A 133 4.13 19.22 0.01
CA TYR A 133 5.51 19.21 -0.42
C TYR A 133 5.63 18.54 -1.79
N ASP A 134 6.26 19.22 -2.75
CA ASP A 134 6.64 18.63 -4.03
C ASP A 134 8.10 18.17 -3.96
N ARG A 135 8.34 16.87 -4.07
CA ARG A 135 9.68 16.29 -4.04
C ARG A 135 10.53 16.66 -5.26
N GLN A 136 9.91 17.00 -6.39
CA GLN A 136 10.64 17.38 -7.60
C GLN A 136 11.27 18.77 -7.44
N THR A 137 10.51 19.73 -6.93
CA THR A 137 10.97 21.11 -6.69
C THR A 137 11.55 21.32 -5.29
N GLN A 138 11.42 20.33 -4.41
CA GLN A 138 11.86 20.36 -3.01
C GLN A 138 11.25 21.51 -2.21
N SER A 139 10.00 21.85 -2.52
CA SER A 139 9.33 23.04 -1.98
C SER A 139 7.98 22.71 -1.35
N PRO A 140 7.69 23.20 -0.13
CA PRO A 140 6.36 23.14 0.44
C PRO A 140 5.45 24.27 -0.09
N GLN A 141 4.20 23.93 -0.36
CA GLN A 141 3.12 24.84 -0.73
C GLN A 141 2.06 24.85 0.39
N LEU A 142 1.74 26.03 0.93
CA LEU A 142 0.70 26.19 1.94
C LEU A 142 -0.70 26.28 1.29
N LEU A 143 -1.65 25.45 1.76
CA LEU A 143 -3.03 25.44 1.24
C LEU A 143 -4.03 26.21 2.12
N THR A 144 -3.76 26.35 3.42
CA THR A 144 -4.71 26.90 4.41
C THR A 144 -4.33 28.29 4.94
N ALA A 145 -3.64 29.09 4.14
CA ALA A 145 -3.01 30.35 4.56
C ALA A 145 -3.94 31.35 5.27
N ASN A 146 -5.22 31.36 4.89
CA ASN A 146 -6.25 32.29 5.39
C ASN A 146 -7.24 31.64 6.37
N GLY A 147 -7.12 30.33 6.62
CA GLY A 147 -8.01 29.61 7.54
C GLY A 147 -7.70 29.98 8.99
N ARG A 148 -8.74 30.27 9.78
CA ARG A 148 -8.61 30.52 11.23
C ARG A 148 -8.89 29.28 12.08
N SER A 149 -9.32 28.19 11.46
CA SER A 149 -9.66 26.92 12.10
C SER A 149 -8.47 25.99 12.21
N SER A 150 -8.63 24.97 13.06
CA SER A 150 -7.74 23.82 13.07
C SER A 150 -8.07 22.91 11.90
N VAL A 151 -7.04 22.38 11.28
CA VAL A 151 -7.12 21.38 10.20
C VAL A 151 -6.33 20.11 10.56
N ARG A 152 -6.73 18.97 10.01
CA ARG A 152 -6.06 17.66 10.20
C ARG A 152 -6.43 16.62 9.14
N HIS A 153 -5.74 15.49 9.15
CA HIS A 153 -5.96 14.30 8.34
C HIS A 153 -6.09 14.59 6.83
N PRO A 154 -5.06 15.17 6.19
CA PRO A 154 -5.09 15.40 4.76
C PRO A 154 -5.05 14.06 3.99
N THR A 155 -5.67 14.06 2.83
CA THR A 155 -5.53 13.05 1.77
C THR A 155 -5.32 13.77 0.44
N ILE A 156 -4.60 13.16 -0.49
CA ILE A 156 -4.28 13.76 -1.79
C ILE A 156 -4.59 12.78 -2.92
N THR A 157 -5.09 13.29 -4.04
CA THR A 157 -5.37 12.45 -5.21
C THR A 157 -4.09 11.95 -5.87
N GLY A 158 -4.21 10.87 -6.65
CA GLY A 158 -3.07 10.23 -7.30
C GLY A 158 -2.26 11.15 -8.20
N ASP A 159 -2.92 12.07 -8.89
CA ASP A 159 -2.32 13.12 -9.73
C ASP A 159 -1.80 14.34 -8.95
N GLY A 160 -2.05 14.39 -7.64
CA GLY A 160 -1.69 15.50 -6.78
C GLY A 160 -2.65 16.70 -6.82
N ARG A 161 -3.69 16.71 -7.68
CA ARG A 161 -4.50 17.91 -7.91
C ARG A 161 -5.40 18.29 -6.74
N TYR A 162 -6.09 17.33 -6.14
CA TYR A 162 -7.05 17.60 -5.06
C TYR A 162 -6.50 17.17 -3.72
N VAL A 163 -6.74 17.99 -2.69
CA VAL A 163 -6.44 17.66 -1.30
C VAL A 163 -7.72 17.78 -0.48
N ALA A 164 -8.10 16.70 0.21
CA ALA A 164 -9.21 16.72 1.17
C ALA A 164 -8.67 16.65 2.60
N PHE A 165 -9.31 17.33 3.54
CA PHE A 165 -8.89 17.35 4.95
C PHE A 165 -10.05 17.69 5.88
N GLU A 166 -9.89 17.45 7.17
CA GLU A 166 -10.84 17.85 8.21
C GLU A 166 -10.57 19.30 8.64
N THR A 167 -11.62 20.12 8.80
CA THR A 167 -11.55 21.51 9.28
C THR A 167 -12.61 21.79 10.35
N SER A 168 -12.27 22.62 11.35
CA SER A 168 -13.19 23.06 12.41
C SER A 168 -13.84 24.43 12.17
N GLU A 169 -13.76 24.98 10.96
CA GLU A 169 -14.16 26.37 10.61
C GLU A 169 -15.58 26.77 11.00
N LEU A 170 -16.50 25.81 11.03
CA LEU A 170 -17.91 26.03 11.35
C LEU A 170 -18.30 25.48 12.75
N GLY A 171 -17.34 25.37 13.67
CA GLY A 171 -17.57 24.94 15.05
C GLY A 171 -17.65 23.42 15.27
N GLN A 172 -17.67 22.64 14.19
CA GLN A 172 -17.59 21.17 14.18
C GLN A 172 -16.68 20.72 13.03
N TRP A 173 -16.18 19.48 13.10
CA TRP A 173 -15.32 18.92 12.07
C TRP A 173 -16.09 18.65 10.77
N HIS A 174 -15.66 19.27 9.68
CA HIS A 174 -16.18 19.08 8.33
C HIS A 174 -15.07 18.61 7.40
N ILE A 175 -15.44 18.03 6.26
CA ILE A 175 -14.50 17.75 5.17
C ILE A 175 -14.45 18.97 4.24
N ALA A 176 -13.25 19.48 4.04
CA ALA A 176 -12.95 20.47 3.00
C ALA A 176 -12.15 19.82 1.88
N VAL A 177 -12.26 20.38 0.67
CA VAL A 177 -11.49 19.97 -0.51
C VAL A 177 -10.89 21.20 -1.15
N VAL A 178 -9.61 21.14 -1.50
CA VAL A 178 -8.88 22.17 -2.22
C VAL A 178 -8.46 21.62 -3.58
N ASP A 179 -8.78 22.34 -4.65
CA ASP A 179 -8.25 22.11 -6.00
C ASP A 179 -6.96 22.93 -6.16
N ARG A 180 -5.83 22.25 -6.39
CA ARG A 180 -4.51 22.87 -6.62
C ARG A 180 -4.28 23.25 -8.08
N GLY A 181 -5.23 22.96 -8.98
CA GLY A 181 -5.10 23.17 -10.42
C GLY A 181 -4.20 22.13 -11.11
N ASN A 182 -3.67 22.48 -12.28
CA ASN A 182 -2.71 21.63 -12.97
C ASN A 182 -1.38 21.62 -12.22
N VAL A 183 -1.05 20.45 -11.64
CA VAL A 183 0.19 20.21 -10.88
C VAL A 183 1.15 19.26 -11.61
N ALA A 184 0.70 18.66 -12.72
CA ALA A 184 1.58 17.98 -13.67
C ALA A 184 2.38 19.08 -14.39
N GLY A 185 3.70 19.10 -14.17
CA GLY A 185 4.56 20.25 -14.44
C GLY A 185 4.42 20.85 -15.84
N GLU A 186 4.33 22.18 -15.86
CA GLU A 186 5.00 23.00 -16.87
C GLU A 186 6.51 22.79 -16.84
#